data_AF-A0A968NCT2-F1
#
_entry.id   AF-A0A968NCT2-F1
#
_cell.length_a   1.000
_cell.length_b   1.000
_cell.length_c   1.000
_cell.angle_alpha   90.00
_cell.angle_beta   90.00
_cell.angle_gamma   90.00
#
_symmetry.space_group_name_H-M   'P 1'
#
loop_
_entity.id
_entity.type
_entity.pdbx_description
1 polymer ?
#
loop_
_entity_poly.entity_id
_entity_poly.type
_entity_poly.pdbx_seq_one_letter_code
_entity_poly.pdbx_strand_id
1 'polypeptide(L)'
;MSFGAMIPFVGAAATGAKLLYKGAKAASKGGKAADTAKAYNAINKTIKSTPNDVCFLSFSEDTLVATPEGDTPISELRPGDTVYAFNEETQTTGVYTVTASWMHFDQVAELTINDETLETTADHPFYVDKYGWMDAGELPTGAPIKSLNKSANGVVQDVRTLAASQPMYNITVDEAHTYYVGDGKWLVHNKSLCVYKSTTDEYIGKTNDFQRRSYEHSKKRKIEVIKGLENIPSEEIQKGVEQIMIEKYGRDKLVNKRNGVSPKNPQYPEIMGKAKEWLNKTKFSWPY
;
A
#
# COMPACT_ATOMS: atom_id res chain seq x y z
N MET A 1 5.54 -22.56 23.26
CA MET A 1 4.50 -21.59 22.86
C MET A 1 4.78 -21.23 21.41
N SER A 2 4.02 -21.79 20.47
CA SER A 2 4.21 -21.61 19.03
C SER A 2 2.98 -20.87 18.52
N PHE A 3 3.15 -19.59 18.16
CA PHE A 3 2.13 -18.85 17.43
C PHE A 3 2.37 -19.11 15.94
N GLY A 4 1.48 -19.89 15.34
CA GLY A 4 1.53 -20.27 13.94
C GLY A 4 1.37 -19.06 13.03
N ALA A 5 2.42 -18.75 12.28
CA ALA A 5 2.41 -17.81 11.17
C ALA A 5 1.42 -18.31 10.10
N MET A 6 0.36 -17.55 9.86
CA MET A 6 -0.59 -17.85 8.80
C MET A 6 -0.14 -17.09 7.54
N ILE A 7 0.58 -17.82 6.68
CA ILE A 7 1.13 -17.35 5.41
C ILE A 7 -0.03 -16.97 4.46
N PRO A 8 -0.19 -15.70 4.02
CA PRO A 8 -0.99 -15.43 2.84
C PRO A 8 -0.13 -15.78 1.62
N PHE A 9 -0.18 -17.04 1.22
CA PHE A 9 0.24 -17.46 -0.10
C PHE A 9 -0.65 -16.74 -1.11
N VAL A 10 -0.02 -16.12 -2.10
CA VAL A 10 -0.58 -15.63 -3.35
C VAL A 10 -1.79 -16.49 -3.74
N GLY A 11 -2.98 -15.88 -3.86
CA GLY A 11 -4.13 -16.60 -4.39
C GLY A 11 -3.78 -17.15 -5.77
N ALA A 12 -4.12 -18.41 -6.06
CA ALA A 12 -3.71 -19.12 -7.29
C ALA A 12 -3.93 -18.33 -8.60
N ALA A 13 -4.90 -17.40 -8.61
CA ALA A 13 -5.15 -16.47 -9.72
C ALA A 13 -3.97 -15.50 -9.99
N ALA A 14 -3.35 -14.94 -8.94
CA ALA A 14 -2.22 -14.02 -9.08
C ALA A 14 -0.95 -14.76 -9.53
N THR A 15 -0.72 -15.99 -9.05
CA THR A 15 0.38 -16.85 -9.54
C THR A 15 0.22 -17.18 -11.02
N GLY A 16 -1.01 -17.50 -11.47
CA GLY A 16 -1.31 -17.73 -12.88
C GLY A 16 -1.09 -16.48 -13.75
N ALA A 17 -1.55 -15.30 -13.28
CA ALA A 17 -1.34 -14.04 -13.98
C ALA A 17 0.14 -13.65 -14.08
N LYS A 18 0.93 -13.88 -13.02
CA LYS A 18 2.40 -13.65 -13.03
C LYS A 18 3.11 -14.53 -14.05
N LEU A 19 2.77 -15.82 -14.12
CA LEU A 19 3.37 -16.75 -15.10
C LEU A 19 3.00 -16.35 -16.54
N LEU A 20 1.75 -15.96 -16.79
CA LEU A 20 1.31 -15.47 -18.09
C LEU A 20 1.99 -14.15 -18.48
N TYR A 21 2.17 -13.22 -17.54
CA TYR A 21 2.88 -11.96 -17.77
C TYR A 21 4.37 -12.20 -18.09
N LYS A 22 5.06 -13.05 -17.32
CA LYS A 22 6.46 -13.42 -17.59
C LYS A 22 6.60 -14.08 -18.96
N GLY A 23 5.67 -14.97 -19.32
CA GLY A 23 5.61 -15.58 -20.65
C GLY A 23 5.42 -14.54 -21.76
N ALA A 24 4.52 -13.57 -21.58
CA ALA A 24 4.29 -12.51 -22.57
C ALA A 24 5.47 -11.53 -22.71
N LYS A 25 6.11 -11.13 -21.60
CA LYS A 25 7.31 -10.26 -21.57
C LYS A 25 8.54 -10.96 -22.16
N ALA A 26 8.66 -12.28 -21.98
CA ALA A 26 9.69 -13.07 -22.64
C ALA A 26 9.40 -13.22 -24.15
N ALA A 27 8.13 -13.44 -24.53
CA ALA A 27 7.71 -13.58 -25.93
C ALA A 27 7.83 -12.27 -26.71
N SER A 28 7.68 -11.09 -26.12
CA SER A 28 7.91 -9.81 -26.81
C SER A 28 9.38 -9.62 -27.24
N LYS A 29 10.32 -10.36 -26.63
CA LYS A 29 11.73 -10.38 -27.01
C LYS A 29 12.08 -11.42 -28.08
N GLY A 30 11.14 -12.25 -28.57
CA GLY A 30 11.47 -13.30 -29.56
C GLY A 30 10.32 -14.09 -30.23
N GLY A 31 9.04 -13.72 -30.05
CA GLY A 31 7.86 -14.45 -30.54
C GLY A 31 6.96 -13.62 -31.49
N LYS A 32 6.02 -14.30 -32.18
CA LYS A 32 5.08 -13.66 -33.12
C LYS A 32 4.13 -12.70 -32.39
N ALA A 33 4.14 -11.41 -32.78
CA ALA A 33 3.43 -10.32 -32.11
C ALA A 33 1.92 -10.54 -31.87
N ALA A 34 1.24 -11.34 -32.70
CA ALA A 34 -0.20 -11.61 -32.58
C ALA A 34 -0.56 -12.49 -31.37
N ASP A 35 0.31 -13.43 -30.99
CA ASP A 35 0.08 -14.33 -29.84
C ASP A 35 0.34 -13.58 -28.53
N THR A 36 1.32 -12.68 -28.53
CA THR A 36 1.63 -11.76 -27.43
C THR A 36 0.45 -10.82 -27.16
N ALA A 37 -0.13 -10.20 -28.19
CA ALA A 37 -1.29 -9.30 -28.04
C ALA A 37 -2.53 -10.02 -27.48
N LYS A 38 -2.74 -11.29 -27.85
CA LYS A 38 -3.86 -12.09 -27.35
C LYS A 38 -3.69 -12.46 -25.86
N ALA A 39 -2.47 -12.79 -25.45
CA ALA A 39 -2.13 -13.02 -24.04
C ALA A 39 -2.27 -11.73 -23.21
N TYR A 40 -1.76 -10.59 -23.68
CA TYR A 40 -1.95 -9.28 -23.04
C TYR A 40 -3.43 -8.91 -22.92
N ASN A 41 -4.25 -9.16 -23.95
CA ASN A 41 -5.68 -8.87 -23.90
C ASN A 41 -6.44 -9.78 -22.93
N ALA A 42 -6.06 -11.05 -22.81
CA ALA A 42 -6.65 -11.96 -21.83
C ALA A 42 -6.30 -11.53 -20.39
N ILE A 43 -5.04 -11.17 -20.15
CA ILE A 43 -4.57 -10.61 -18.87
C ILE A 43 -5.32 -9.31 -18.56
N ASN A 44 -5.38 -8.35 -19.49
CA ASN A 44 -6.10 -7.08 -19.34
C ASN A 44 -7.60 -7.26 -19.09
N LYS A 45 -8.25 -8.26 -19.69
CA LYS A 45 -9.65 -8.58 -19.44
C LYS A 45 -9.86 -9.10 -18.02
N THR A 46 -8.96 -9.94 -17.52
CA THR A 46 -8.97 -10.41 -16.13
C THR A 46 -8.71 -9.26 -15.15
N ILE A 47 -7.76 -8.37 -15.45
CA ILE A 47 -7.41 -7.20 -14.62
C ILE A 47 -8.56 -6.20 -14.56
N LYS A 48 -9.17 -5.86 -15.70
CA LYS A 48 -10.35 -4.97 -15.76
C LYS A 48 -11.58 -5.52 -15.00
N SER A 49 -11.61 -6.82 -14.74
CA SER A 49 -12.66 -7.45 -13.92
C SER A 49 -12.34 -7.50 -12.42
N THR A 50 -11.14 -7.07 -12.03
CA THR A 50 -10.75 -6.80 -10.64
C THR A 50 -11.10 -5.34 -10.35
N PRO A 51 -11.92 -5.03 -9.33
CA PRO A 51 -12.18 -3.65 -8.96
C PRO A 51 -10.87 -2.95 -8.58
N ASN A 52 -10.64 -1.76 -9.13
CA ASN A 52 -9.58 -0.82 -8.71
C ASN A 52 -9.82 -0.23 -7.31
N ASP A 53 -10.84 -0.70 -6.58
CA ASP A 53 -11.34 -0.09 -5.33
C ASP A 53 -10.56 -0.54 -4.08
N VAL A 54 -9.30 -0.90 -4.23
CA VAL A 54 -8.46 -1.26 -3.09
C VAL A 54 -7.12 -0.55 -3.25
N CYS A 55 -6.81 0.30 -2.28
CA CYS A 55 -5.60 1.09 -2.21
C CYS A 55 -4.37 0.18 -2.03
N PHE A 56 -3.91 -0.47 -3.09
CA PHE A 56 -2.71 -1.30 -3.06
C PHE A 56 -1.50 -0.42 -3.38
N LEU A 57 -0.63 -0.27 -2.39
CA LEU A 57 0.66 0.39 -2.56
C LEU A 57 1.62 -0.64 -3.12
N SER A 58 2.12 -0.47 -4.35
CA SER A 58 2.96 -1.50 -4.97
C SER A 58 4.13 -0.92 -5.75
N PHE A 59 5.15 -1.75 -5.98
CA PHE A 59 6.35 -1.49 -6.80
C PHE A 59 6.59 -2.58 -7.85
N SER A 60 7.36 -2.29 -8.90
CA SER A 60 7.79 -3.31 -9.87
C SER A 60 8.59 -4.44 -9.22
N GLU A 61 8.66 -5.60 -9.88
CA GLU A 61 9.24 -6.82 -9.29
C GLU A 61 10.73 -6.71 -8.95
N ASP A 62 11.44 -5.83 -9.66
CA ASP A 62 12.87 -5.55 -9.58
C ASP A 62 13.22 -4.37 -8.68
N THR A 63 12.22 -3.66 -8.13
CA THR A 63 12.48 -2.57 -7.19
C THR A 63 13.26 -3.09 -6.00
N LEU A 64 14.46 -2.54 -5.79
CA LEU A 64 15.35 -2.95 -4.71
C LEU A 64 14.83 -2.44 -3.36
N VAL A 65 14.93 -3.27 -2.33
CA VAL A 65 14.65 -2.91 -0.93
C VAL A 65 15.93 -3.01 -0.12
N ALA A 66 16.17 -2.01 0.73
CA ALA A 66 17.34 -1.96 1.59
C ALA A 66 17.27 -3.04 2.68
N THR A 67 18.21 -3.99 2.67
CA THR A 67 18.33 -5.02 3.71
C THR A 67 19.73 -4.98 4.36
N PRO A 68 19.89 -5.52 5.57
CA PRO A 68 21.21 -5.62 6.22
C PRO A 68 22.24 -6.44 5.42
N GLU A 69 21.78 -7.43 4.66
CA GLU A 69 22.60 -8.35 3.86
C GLU A 69 22.87 -7.85 2.43
N GLY A 70 22.31 -6.69 2.07
CA GLY A 70 22.42 -6.09 0.75
C GLY A 70 21.07 -5.88 0.08
N ASP A 71 21.03 -5.04 -0.94
CA ASP A 71 19.79 -4.71 -1.61
C ASP A 71 19.16 -5.93 -2.28
N THR A 72 17.88 -6.15 -2.01
CA THR A 72 17.14 -7.34 -2.46
C THR A 72 15.92 -6.90 -3.26
N PRO A 73 15.64 -7.48 -4.44
CA PRO A 73 14.41 -7.19 -5.17
C PRO A 73 13.17 -7.48 -4.31
N ILE A 74 12.19 -6.56 -4.31
CA ILE A 74 10.98 -6.68 -3.49
C ILE A 74 10.20 -7.97 -3.77
N SER A 75 10.29 -8.51 -4.99
CA SER A 75 9.64 -9.77 -5.37
C SER A 75 10.31 -11.02 -4.78
N GLU A 76 11.51 -10.90 -4.23
CA GLU A 76 12.27 -11.97 -3.59
C GLU A 76 12.09 -12.01 -2.06
N LEU A 77 11.73 -10.89 -1.44
CA LEU A 77 11.47 -10.81 0.00
C LEU A 77 10.30 -11.70 0.44
N ARG A 78 10.47 -12.37 1.58
CA ARG A 78 9.53 -13.30 2.20
C ARG A 78 9.33 -12.97 3.68
N PRO A 79 8.21 -13.44 4.28
CA PRO A 79 8.05 -13.39 5.73
C PRO A 79 9.24 -14.01 6.46
N GLY A 80 9.80 -13.29 7.43
CA GLY A 80 11.00 -13.67 8.17
C GLY A 80 12.28 -12.98 7.71
N ASP A 81 12.31 -12.42 6.49
CA ASP A 81 13.43 -11.58 6.05
C ASP A 81 13.45 -10.26 6.81
N THR A 82 14.60 -9.58 6.83
CA THR A 82 14.77 -8.31 7.53
C THR A 82 15.07 -7.17 6.57
N VAL A 83 14.52 -5.99 6.85
CA VAL A 83 14.72 -4.77 6.05
C VAL A 83 15.05 -3.60 6.95
N TYR A 84 15.72 -2.58 6.39
CA TYR A 84 15.78 -1.29 7.06
C TYR A 84 14.44 -0.57 6.96
N ALA A 85 13.99 0.00 8.07
CA ALA A 85 12.76 0.79 8.14
C ALA A 85 12.89 1.94 9.14
N PHE A 86 12.07 2.97 8.96
CA PHE A 86 11.96 4.11 9.88
C PHE A 86 10.69 3.97 10.72
N ASN A 87 10.87 3.81 12.03
CA ASN A 87 9.75 3.77 12.95
C ASN A 87 9.38 5.21 13.34
N GLU A 88 8.19 5.63 12.93
CA GLU A 88 7.69 6.99 13.17
C GLU A 88 7.38 7.27 14.65
N GLU A 89 6.99 6.26 15.42
CA GLU A 89 6.70 6.44 16.85
C GLU A 89 7.98 6.76 17.64
N THR A 90 9.05 6.05 17.33
CA THR A 90 10.36 6.23 17.99
C THR A 90 11.24 7.27 17.31
N GLN A 91 10.90 7.68 16.09
CA GLN A 91 11.72 8.54 15.23
C GLN A 91 13.11 7.96 14.94
N THR A 92 13.22 6.62 14.86
CA THR A 92 14.49 5.93 14.62
C THR A 92 14.43 5.00 13.42
N THR A 93 15.56 4.91 12.71
CA THR A 93 15.78 3.87 11.70
C THR A 93 16.38 2.64 12.38
N GLY A 94 15.83 1.47 12.08
CA GLY A 94 16.30 0.18 12.58
C GLY A 94 16.09 -0.93 11.57
N VAL A 95 16.33 -2.16 12.02
CA VAL A 95 16.10 -3.39 11.26
C VAL A 95 14.80 -4.02 11.75
N TYR A 96 13.89 -4.30 10.83
CA TYR A 96 12.56 -4.82 11.13
C TYR A 96 12.24 -6.03 10.27
N THR A 97 11.34 -6.89 10.77
CA THR A 97 10.99 -8.15 10.12
C THR A 97 9.87 -7.94 9.11
N VAL A 98 10.02 -8.53 7.92
CA VAL A 98 8.94 -8.69 6.95
C VAL A 98 7.97 -9.75 7.47
N THR A 99 6.69 -9.41 7.59
CA THR A 99 5.64 -10.31 8.09
C THR A 99 4.74 -10.84 6.97
N ALA A 100 4.67 -10.13 5.85
CA ALA A 100 3.92 -10.54 4.67
C ALA A 100 4.56 -9.98 3.39
N SER A 101 4.37 -10.69 2.29
CA SER A 101 4.68 -10.21 0.94
C SER A 101 3.42 -10.33 0.08
N TRP A 102 3.16 -9.30 -0.71
CA TRP A 102 1.94 -9.14 -1.49
C TRP A 102 2.29 -8.98 -2.97
N MET A 103 1.37 -9.41 -3.82
CA MET A 103 1.45 -9.18 -5.25
C MET A 103 0.07 -8.86 -5.81
N HIS A 104 0.03 -7.76 -6.54
CA HIS A 104 -1.15 -7.15 -7.10
C HIS A 104 -0.94 -6.90 -8.59
N PHE A 105 -1.98 -6.49 -9.29
CA PHE A 105 -1.89 -6.14 -10.70
C PHE A 105 -2.40 -4.71 -10.83
N ASP A 106 -1.48 -3.76 -10.75
CA ASP A 106 -1.80 -2.34 -10.53
C ASP A 106 -1.38 -1.49 -11.72
N GLN A 107 -1.97 -0.30 -11.83
CA GLN A 107 -1.53 0.71 -12.80
C GLN A 107 -0.16 1.26 -12.41
N VAL A 108 0.72 1.40 -13.39
CA VAL A 108 2.09 1.87 -13.19
C VAL A 108 2.13 3.40 -13.27
N ALA A 109 2.83 4.01 -12.31
CA ALA A 109 3.40 5.34 -12.39
C ALA A 109 4.93 5.22 -12.38
N GLU A 110 5.59 6.02 -13.20
CA GLU A 110 7.03 6.20 -13.14
C GLU A 110 7.34 7.47 -12.35
N LEU A 111 8.15 7.34 -11.32
CA LEU A 111 8.63 8.42 -10.47
C LEU A 111 10.15 8.49 -10.62
N THR A 112 10.68 9.65 -11.02
CA THR A 112 12.13 9.85 -11.14
C THR A 112 12.65 10.74 -10.01
N ILE A 113 13.61 10.21 -9.24
CA ILE A 113 14.29 10.89 -8.13
C ILE A 113 15.80 10.77 -8.36
N ASN A 114 16.52 11.89 -8.45
CA ASN A 114 17.97 11.89 -8.70
C ASN A 114 18.42 10.95 -9.84
N ASP A 115 17.78 11.06 -11.01
CA ASP A 115 18.01 10.25 -12.21
C ASP A 115 17.71 8.74 -12.06
N GLU A 116 17.24 8.30 -10.89
CA GLU A 116 16.69 6.97 -10.66
C GLU A 116 15.18 6.97 -10.95
N THR A 117 14.74 6.14 -11.89
CA THR A 117 13.31 5.94 -12.16
C THR A 117 12.79 4.68 -11.47
N LEU A 118 11.80 4.86 -10.60
CA LEU A 118 11.04 3.79 -9.97
C LEU A 118 9.69 3.59 -10.66
N GLU A 119 9.28 2.33 -10.81
CA GLU A 119 7.91 1.96 -11.20
C GLU A 119 7.09 1.63 -9.94
N THR A 120 6.15 2.50 -9.60
CA THR A 120 5.31 2.43 -8.39
C THR A 120 3.84 2.66 -8.73
N THR A 121 2.94 2.47 -7.78
CA THR A 121 1.55 2.96 -7.90
C THR A 121 1.48 4.46 -7.64
N ALA A 122 0.62 5.20 -8.34
CA ALA A 122 0.48 6.64 -8.12
C ALA A 122 0.14 6.99 -6.65
N ASP A 123 -0.59 6.12 -5.95
CA ASP A 123 -0.97 6.33 -4.55
C ASP A 123 0.10 5.86 -3.54
N HIS A 124 1.30 5.46 -3.98
CA HIS A 124 2.34 5.01 -3.05
C HIS A 124 2.94 6.19 -2.28
N PRO A 125 2.85 6.22 -0.93
CA PRO A 125 3.35 7.35 -0.17
C PRO A 125 4.87 7.31 -0.05
N PHE A 126 5.51 8.43 -0.40
CA PHE A 126 6.91 8.73 -0.14
C PHE A 126 7.03 9.79 0.95
N TYR A 127 8.06 9.68 1.78
CA TYR A 127 8.28 10.65 2.85
C TYR A 127 9.02 11.88 2.32
N VAL A 128 8.32 13.01 2.23
CA VAL A 128 8.89 14.31 1.90
C VAL A 128 9.45 14.96 3.17
N ASP A 129 10.74 15.26 3.18
CA ASP A 129 11.40 15.83 4.36
C ASP A 129 10.71 17.12 4.82
N LYS A 130 10.37 17.19 6.11
CA LYS A 130 9.61 18.27 6.77
C LYS A 130 8.13 18.40 6.37
N TYR A 131 7.65 17.67 5.36
CA TYR A 131 6.26 17.73 4.89
C TYR A 131 5.47 16.44 5.14
N GLY A 132 6.15 15.33 5.43
CA GLY A 132 5.54 14.04 5.73
C GLY A 132 5.19 13.25 4.46
N TRP A 133 4.25 12.33 4.59
CA TRP A 133 3.85 11.42 3.51
C TRP A 133 3.08 12.14 2.40
N MET A 134 3.46 11.87 1.15
CA MET A 134 2.77 12.32 -0.05
C MET A 134 2.78 11.22 -1.10
N ASP A 135 1.67 11.08 -1.82
CA ASP A 135 1.50 10.07 -2.85
C ASP A 135 2.43 10.34 -4.04
N ALA A 136 3.02 9.29 -4.60
CA ALA A 136 3.97 9.37 -5.71
C ALA A 136 3.45 10.21 -6.88
N GLY A 137 2.17 10.05 -7.23
CA GLY A 137 1.46 10.75 -8.30
C GLY A 137 1.29 12.26 -8.06
N GLU A 138 1.40 12.71 -6.81
CA GLU A 138 1.18 14.10 -6.40
C GLU A 138 2.48 14.82 -6.01
N LEU A 139 3.62 14.12 -6.04
CA LEU A 139 4.92 14.70 -5.67
C LEU A 139 5.28 15.86 -6.62
N PRO A 140 5.50 17.08 -6.09
CA PRO A 140 5.95 18.18 -6.93
C PRO A 140 7.42 18.02 -7.29
N THR A 141 7.78 18.42 -8.51
CA THR A 141 9.20 18.55 -8.92
C THR A 141 9.96 19.41 -7.91
N GLY A 142 11.13 18.94 -7.48
CA GLY A 142 11.95 19.57 -6.45
C GLY A 142 11.68 19.08 -5.04
N ALA A 143 10.67 18.22 -4.80
CA ALA A 143 10.36 17.71 -3.47
C ALA A 143 11.55 16.90 -2.89
N PRO A 144 11.97 17.18 -1.64
CA PRO A 144 13.05 16.46 -0.98
C PRO A 144 12.56 15.12 -0.40
N ILE A 145 12.95 14.00 -0.98
CA ILE A 145 12.54 12.67 -0.50
C ILE A 145 13.55 12.15 0.52
N LYS A 146 13.08 11.74 1.70
CA LYS A 146 13.93 11.23 2.78
C LYS A 146 14.62 9.93 2.34
N SER A 147 15.93 9.90 2.50
CA SER A 147 16.77 8.75 2.19
C SER A 147 17.31 8.08 3.46
N LEU A 148 17.59 6.77 3.39
CA LEU A 148 18.44 6.10 4.38
C LEU A 148 19.89 6.62 4.32
N ASN A 149 20.34 7.05 3.14
CA ASN A 149 21.67 7.61 2.94
C ASN A 149 21.72 9.00 3.58
N LYS A 150 22.32 9.07 4.78
CA LYS A 150 22.36 10.27 5.64
C LYS A 150 23.04 11.51 5.01
N SER A 151 23.62 11.38 3.82
CA SER A 151 24.35 12.43 3.12
C SER A 151 23.48 13.41 2.35
N ALA A 152 22.29 13.02 1.85
CA ALA A 152 21.35 13.94 1.19
C ALA A 152 19.96 13.30 0.98
N ASN A 153 18.92 14.14 0.98
CA ASN A 153 17.59 13.77 0.48
C ASN A 153 17.61 13.69 -1.06
N GLY A 154 16.71 12.88 -1.61
CA GLY A 154 16.46 12.81 -3.05
C GLY A 154 15.70 14.04 -3.55
N VAL A 155 15.77 14.32 -4.85
CA VAL A 155 15.02 15.40 -5.49
C VAL A 155 14.13 14.81 -6.56
N VAL A 156 12.81 14.99 -6.41
CA VAL A 156 11.84 14.58 -7.43
C VAL A 156 12.08 15.39 -8.70
N GLN A 157 12.24 14.70 -9.83
CA GLN A 157 12.45 15.31 -11.14
C GLN A 157 11.18 15.22 -12.00
N ASP A 158 10.54 14.05 -12.04
CA ASP A 158 9.37 13.81 -12.88
C ASP A 158 8.45 12.73 -12.29
N VAL A 159 7.17 12.84 -12.63
CA VAL A 159 6.12 11.86 -12.29
C VAL A 159 5.18 11.70 -13.48
N ARG A 160 4.99 10.46 -13.94
CA ARG A 160 4.03 10.16 -15.00
C ARG A 160 3.27 8.87 -14.74
N THR A 161 1.94 8.93 -14.87
CA THR A 161 1.10 7.73 -14.83
C THR A 161 0.99 7.11 -16.21
N LEU A 162 1.26 5.81 -16.32
CA LEU A 162 1.16 5.06 -17.56
C LEU A 162 -0.24 4.44 -17.72
N ALA A 163 -0.69 4.32 -18.96
CA ALA A 163 -1.89 3.54 -19.30
C ALA A 163 -1.60 2.03 -19.38
N ALA A 164 -0.81 1.52 -18.43
CA ALA A 164 -0.37 0.13 -18.37
C ALA A 164 -0.48 -0.41 -16.95
N SER A 165 -0.83 -1.69 -16.84
CA SER A 165 -0.84 -2.41 -15.57
C SER A 165 0.05 -3.64 -15.65
N GLN A 166 0.70 -3.98 -14.55
CA GLN A 166 1.59 -5.14 -14.47
C GLN A 166 1.57 -5.78 -13.06
N PRO A 167 2.15 -6.98 -12.87
CA PRO A 167 2.34 -7.52 -11.53
C PRO A 167 3.27 -6.60 -10.73
N MET A 168 2.79 -6.11 -9.59
CA MET A 168 3.51 -5.23 -8.68
C MET A 168 3.45 -5.80 -7.25
N TYR A 169 4.39 -5.41 -6.39
CA TYR A 169 4.67 -6.06 -5.12
C TYR A 169 4.69 -5.07 -3.98
N ASN A 170 4.35 -5.57 -2.80
CA ASN A 170 4.49 -4.84 -1.54
C ASN A 170 4.91 -5.81 -0.45
N ILE A 171 5.47 -5.28 0.64
CA ILE A 171 5.82 -6.04 1.84
C ILE A 171 5.17 -5.39 3.04
N THR A 172 4.86 -6.18 4.06
CA THR A 172 4.47 -5.71 5.38
C THR A 172 5.64 -5.83 6.32
N VAL A 173 6.04 -4.70 6.90
CA VAL A 173 7.13 -4.60 7.87
C VAL A 173 6.51 -4.43 9.25
N ASP A 174 6.95 -5.26 10.19
CA ASP A 174 6.47 -5.21 11.57
C ASP A 174 6.88 -3.91 12.26
N GLU A 175 6.03 -3.43 13.15
CA GLU A 175 6.17 -2.21 13.98
C GLU A 175 6.36 -0.88 13.23
N ALA A 176 7.33 -0.78 12.32
CA ALA A 176 7.70 0.45 11.64
C ALA A 176 6.77 0.82 10.49
N HIS A 177 6.15 -0.16 9.84
CA HIS A 177 5.24 0.02 8.70
C HIS A 177 5.80 0.87 7.54
N THR A 178 7.12 0.96 7.44
CA THR A 178 7.85 1.63 6.36
C THR A 178 8.98 0.73 5.86
N TYR A 179 9.59 1.09 4.74
CA TYR A 179 10.84 0.51 4.26
C TYR A 179 11.52 1.47 3.29
N TYR A 180 12.72 1.13 2.84
CA TYR A 180 13.48 1.95 1.90
C TYR A 180 13.65 1.24 0.56
N VAL A 181 13.32 1.94 -0.54
CA VAL A 181 13.37 1.39 -1.90
C VAL A 181 14.38 2.10 -2.80
N GLY A 182 14.81 1.40 -3.84
CA GLY A 182 15.67 1.96 -4.87
C GLY A 182 17.12 2.11 -4.46
N ASP A 183 17.96 2.53 -5.40
CA ASP A 183 19.38 2.82 -5.23
C ASP A 183 19.57 3.97 -4.23
N GLY A 184 18.72 4.99 -4.30
CA GLY A 184 18.74 6.10 -3.37
C GLY A 184 18.12 5.82 -2.01
N LYS A 185 17.59 4.61 -1.76
CA LYS A 185 17.02 4.19 -0.47
C LYS A 185 15.94 5.16 0.01
N TRP A 186 14.93 5.39 -0.81
CA TRP A 186 13.85 6.33 -0.57
C TRP A 186 12.83 5.76 0.41
N LEU A 187 12.47 6.54 1.44
CA LEU A 187 11.55 6.09 2.49
C LEU A 187 10.11 6.05 1.97
N VAL A 188 9.50 4.88 2.07
CA VAL A 188 8.14 4.59 1.61
C VAL A 188 7.32 3.90 2.69
N HIS A 189 6.00 4.03 2.61
CA HIS A 189 5.09 3.44 3.59
C HIS A 189 4.50 2.10 3.08
N ASN A 190 4.40 1.09 3.95
CA ASN A 190 3.86 -0.22 3.58
C ASN A 190 2.35 -0.21 3.34
N LYS A 191 1.61 0.68 3.99
CA LYS A 191 0.15 0.58 4.11
C LYS A 191 -0.56 1.79 3.53
N SER A 192 -1.51 1.57 2.64
CA SER A 192 -2.50 2.60 2.34
C SER A 192 -3.54 2.59 3.45
N LEU A 193 -3.74 3.75 4.05
CA LEU A 193 -4.67 3.94 5.14
C LEU A 193 -5.98 4.44 4.53
N CYS A 194 -6.86 3.50 4.20
CA CYS A 194 -8.17 3.79 3.64
C CYS A 194 -9.27 3.34 4.62
N VAL A 195 -10.42 4.02 4.65
CA VAL A 195 -11.60 3.50 5.35
C VAL A 195 -12.52 2.84 4.34
N TYR A 196 -12.93 1.60 4.66
CA TYR A 196 -13.71 0.76 3.77
C TYR A 196 -15.17 0.64 4.24
N LYS A 197 -16.10 0.66 3.29
CA LYS A 197 -17.50 0.26 3.48
C LYS A 197 -17.70 -1.17 3.01
N SER A 198 -18.59 -1.87 3.69
CA SER A 198 -19.07 -3.17 3.21
C SER A 198 -20.12 -2.92 2.14
N THR A 199 -20.09 -3.69 1.05
CA THR A 199 -21.14 -3.65 0.01
C THR A 199 -22.31 -4.57 0.33
N THR A 200 -22.26 -5.27 1.48
CA THR A 200 -23.34 -6.13 2.00
C THR A 200 -23.45 -6.04 3.52
N ASP A 201 -24.59 -6.44 4.10
CA ASP A 201 -24.79 -6.42 5.57
C ASP A 201 -24.02 -7.54 6.33
N GLU A 202 -23.36 -8.45 5.61
CA GLU A 202 -22.65 -9.59 6.17
C GLU A 202 -21.34 -9.14 6.85
N TYR A 203 -21.24 -9.31 8.17
CA TYR A 203 -20.01 -9.04 8.94
C TYR A 203 -19.02 -10.19 8.80
N ILE A 204 -17.80 -9.91 8.35
CA ILE A 204 -16.81 -10.96 8.00
C ILE A 204 -15.45 -10.64 8.61
N GLY A 205 -15.36 -10.70 9.92
CA GLY A 205 -14.08 -10.61 10.59
C GLY A 205 -14.19 -10.74 12.09
N LYS A 206 -14.07 -11.96 12.61
CA LYS A 206 -14.21 -12.25 14.05
C LYS A 206 -12.94 -11.93 14.86
N THR A 207 -11.84 -11.62 14.19
CA THR A 207 -10.52 -11.37 14.81
C THR A 207 -10.32 -9.91 15.21
N ASN A 208 -9.49 -9.68 16.23
CA ASN A 208 -9.04 -8.35 16.64
C ASN A 208 -7.91 -7.81 15.75
N ASP A 209 -7.32 -8.67 14.92
CA ASP A 209 -6.25 -8.33 13.99
C ASP A 209 -6.84 -7.62 12.75
N PHE A 210 -6.46 -6.35 12.56
CA PHE A 210 -6.93 -5.52 11.46
C PHE A 210 -6.55 -6.09 10.09
N GLN A 211 -5.31 -6.55 9.93
CA GLN A 211 -4.78 -7.03 8.65
C GLN A 211 -5.46 -8.33 8.24
N ARG A 212 -5.56 -9.29 9.18
CA ARG A 212 -6.26 -10.55 8.94
C ARG A 212 -7.74 -10.36 8.66
N ARG A 213 -8.40 -9.45 9.37
CA ARG A 213 -9.80 -9.10 9.11
C ARG A 213 -9.98 -8.46 7.74
N SER A 214 -9.14 -7.48 7.38
CA SER A 214 -9.17 -6.85 6.06
C SER A 214 -8.97 -7.87 4.94
N TYR A 215 -8.05 -8.82 5.13
CA TYR A 215 -7.84 -9.93 4.22
C TYR A 215 -9.07 -10.87 4.11
N GLU A 216 -9.67 -11.28 5.23
CA GLU A 216 -10.91 -12.09 5.25
C GLU A 216 -12.07 -11.39 4.50
N HIS A 217 -12.17 -10.06 4.63
CA HIS A 217 -13.14 -9.25 3.90
C HIS A 217 -12.82 -9.15 2.39
N SER A 218 -11.55 -8.94 2.03
CA SER A 218 -11.12 -8.82 0.63
C SER A 218 -11.36 -10.11 -0.18
N LYS A 219 -11.21 -11.29 0.45
CA LYS A 219 -11.44 -12.60 -0.19
C LYS A 219 -12.86 -12.76 -0.73
N LYS A 220 -13.85 -12.17 -0.08
CA LYS A 220 -15.26 -12.24 -0.48
C LYS A 220 -15.68 -11.11 -1.42
N ARG A 221 -14.78 -10.16 -1.75
CA ARG A 221 -15.00 -9.08 -2.74
C ARG A 221 -16.25 -8.24 -2.46
N LYS A 222 -16.56 -8.01 -1.19
CA LYS A 222 -17.73 -7.25 -0.72
C LYS A 222 -17.34 -5.96 0.00
N ILE A 223 -16.24 -5.33 -0.41
CA ILE A 223 -15.71 -4.10 0.21
C ILE A 223 -15.37 -3.08 -0.87
N GLU A 224 -15.61 -1.82 -0.55
CA GLU A 224 -15.25 -0.66 -1.38
C GLU A 224 -14.61 0.39 -0.46
N VAL A 225 -13.61 1.12 -0.94
CA VAL A 225 -13.13 2.32 -0.22
C VAL A 225 -14.25 3.36 -0.21
N ILE A 226 -14.44 4.04 0.92
CA ILE A 226 -15.37 5.15 0.97
C ILE A 226 -14.72 6.34 0.27
N LYS A 227 -15.35 6.78 -0.82
CA LYS A 227 -14.87 7.90 -1.63
C LYS A 227 -14.58 9.14 -0.77
N GLY A 228 -13.35 9.62 -0.79
CA GLY A 228 -12.83 10.73 0.01
C GLY A 228 -12.15 10.33 1.32
N LEU A 229 -12.09 9.02 1.63
CA LEU A 229 -11.33 8.43 2.75
C LEU A 229 -10.20 7.53 2.26
N GLU A 230 -9.68 7.81 1.08
CA GLU A 230 -8.40 7.33 0.57
C GLU A 230 -7.24 8.08 1.25
N ASN A 231 -6.04 7.48 1.23
CA ASN A 231 -4.76 8.14 1.51
C ASN A 231 -4.71 8.92 2.84
N ILE A 232 -5.23 8.29 3.91
CA ILE A 232 -5.22 8.88 5.25
C ILE A 232 -3.75 8.94 5.75
N PRO A 233 -3.28 10.07 6.30
CA PRO A 233 -1.85 10.29 6.52
C PRO A 233 -1.23 9.53 7.70
N SER A 234 -2.03 8.94 8.59
CA SER A 234 -1.50 8.11 9.68
C SER A 234 -2.54 7.12 10.23
N GLU A 235 -2.07 6.02 10.83
CA GLU A 235 -2.96 5.05 11.48
C GLU A 235 -3.79 5.68 12.58
N GLU A 236 -3.20 6.64 13.29
CA GLU A 236 -3.86 7.41 14.33
C GLU A 236 -5.09 8.13 13.75
N ILE A 237 -4.89 8.86 12.65
CA ILE A 237 -5.96 9.57 11.95
C ILE A 237 -6.96 8.57 11.37
N GLN A 238 -6.53 7.45 10.80
CA GLN A 238 -7.44 6.41 10.29
C GLN A 238 -8.35 5.86 11.40
N LYS A 239 -7.79 5.51 12.56
CA LYS A 239 -8.54 5.03 13.74
C LYS A 239 -9.54 6.08 14.23
N GLY A 240 -9.13 7.35 14.27
CA GLY A 240 -10.01 8.46 14.61
C GLY A 240 -11.13 8.68 13.58
N VAL A 241 -10.82 8.63 12.28
CA VAL A 241 -11.81 8.73 11.20
C VAL A 241 -12.80 7.58 11.29
N GLU A 242 -12.34 6.33 11.39
CA GLU A 242 -13.21 5.16 11.59
C GLU A 242 -14.13 5.34 12.80
N GLN A 243 -13.60 5.85 13.92
CA GLN A 243 -14.38 6.11 15.11
C GLN A 243 -15.43 7.21 14.91
N ILE A 244 -15.09 8.31 14.23
CA ILE A 244 -16.05 9.36 13.85
C ILE A 244 -17.17 8.79 12.98
N MET A 245 -16.83 7.91 12.03
CA MET A 245 -17.83 7.29 11.17
C MET A 245 -18.76 6.35 11.94
N ILE A 246 -18.23 5.58 12.90
CA ILE A 246 -19.03 4.73 13.79
C ILE A 246 -19.98 5.59 14.62
N GLU A 247 -19.52 6.70 15.19
CA GLU A 247 -20.33 7.60 16.01
C GLU A 247 -21.44 8.29 15.21
N LYS A 248 -21.15 8.68 13.95
CA LYS A 248 -22.07 9.46 13.13
C LYS A 248 -23.04 8.62 12.30
N TYR A 249 -22.60 7.47 11.80
CA TYR A 249 -23.35 6.66 10.82
C TYR A 249 -23.66 5.24 11.29
N GLY A 250 -23.19 4.86 12.48
CA GLY A 250 -23.33 3.50 12.99
C GLY A 250 -22.36 2.51 12.35
N ARG A 251 -22.31 1.30 12.90
CA ARG A 251 -21.34 0.27 12.50
C ARG A 251 -21.72 -0.46 11.21
N ASP A 252 -22.96 -0.35 10.78
CA ASP A 252 -23.55 -1.27 9.81
C ASP A 252 -23.05 -1.00 8.39
N LYS A 253 -22.67 0.25 8.12
CA LYS A 253 -22.14 0.72 6.82
C LYS A 253 -20.63 0.56 6.68
N LEU A 254 -19.92 0.19 7.74
CA LEU A 254 -18.46 0.06 7.74
C LEU A 254 -18.03 -1.40 7.68
N VAL A 255 -16.87 -1.65 7.08
CA VAL A 255 -16.20 -2.96 7.19
C VAL A 255 -15.78 -3.22 8.64
N ASN A 256 -15.23 -2.20 9.30
CA ASN A 256 -14.85 -2.29 10.69
C ASN A 256 -16.06 -2.02 11.61
N LYS A 257 -16.69 -3.08 12.13
CA LYS A 257 -17.77 -2.99 13.14
C LYS A 257 -17.28 -2.87 14.59
N ARG A 258 -15.99 -2.61 14.81
CA ARG A 258 -15.40 -2.34 16.13
C ARG A 258 -14.93 -0.89 16.20
N ASN A 259 -14.92 -0.34 17.40
CA ASN A 259 -14.41 1.02 17.65
C ASN A 259 -13.00 1.17 17.05
N GLY A 260 -12.79 2.20 16.23
CA GLY A 260 -11.48 2.55 15.67
C GLY A 260 -10.50 2.97 16.78
N VAL A 261 -11.01 3.68 17.79
CA VAL A 261 -10.30 3.98 19.03
C VAL A 261 -11.28 3.96 20.21
N SER A 262 -10.85 3.42 21.36
CA SER A 262 -11.68 3.34 22.56
C SER A 262 -11.81 4.71 23.24
N PRO A 263 -13.01 5.16 23.66
CA PRO A 263 -13.16 6.38 24.48
C PRO A 263 -12.41 6.34 25.81
N LYS A 264 -11.99 5.15 26.27
CA LYS A 264 -11.17 4.98 27.47
C LYS A 264 -9.66 5.12 27.20
N ASN A 265 -9.24 5.24 25.93
CA ASN A 265 -7.84 5.46 25.58
C ASN A 265 -7.45 6.89 26.01
N PRO A 266 -6.37 7.09 26.79
CA PRO A 266 -5.91 8.42 27.19
C PRO A 266 -5.65 9.38 26.01
N GLN A 267 -5.24 8.85 24.85
CA GLN A 267 -4.99 9.63 23.64
C GLN A 267 -6.26 9.94 22.83
N TYR A 268 -7.44 9.43 23.22
CA TYR A 268 -8.68 9.58 22.47
C TYR A 268 -8.98 11.02 22.03
N PRO A 269 -8.88 12.06 22.89
CA PRO A 269 -9.20 13.43 22.48
C PRO A 269 -8.29 13.95 21.37
N GLU A 270 -6.99 13.62 21.43
CA GLU A 270 -6.00 14.04 20.45
C GLU A 270 -6.23 13.36 19.10
N ILE A 271 -6.41 12.03 19.13
CA ILE A 271 -6.70 11.19 17.95
C ILE A 271 -7.94 11.70 17.21
N MET A 272 -9.03 11.95 17.95
CA MET A 272 -10.28 12.47 17.39
C MET A 272 -10.13 13.91 16.87
N GLY A 273 -9.26 14.72 17.49
CA GLY A 273 -8.93 16.07 17.03
C GLY A 273 -8.25 16.05 15.66
N LYS A 274 -7.16 15.30 15.52
CA LYS A 274 -6.42 15.15 14.26
C LYS A 274 -7.29 14.58 13.14
N ALA A 275 -8.14 13.61 13.47
CA ALA A 275 -9.09 13.04 12.49
C ALA A 275 -10.13 14.05 11.99
N LYS A 276 -10.70 14.88 12.87
CA LYS A 276 -11.64 15.94 12.47
C LYS A 276 -10.96 17.00 11.62
N GLU A 277 -9.76 17.42 11.99
CA GLU A 277 -8.97 18.38 11.23
C GLU A 277 -8.71 17.88 9.81
N TRP A 278 -8.28 16.63 9.68
CA TRP A 278 -8.05 16.00 8.38
C TRP A 278 -9.33 15.93 7.54
N LEU A 279 -10.45 15.45 8.09
CA LEU A 279 -11.75 15.40 7.38
C LEU A 279 -12.22 16.78 6.91
N ASN A 280 -12.00 17.81 7.72
CA ASN A 280 -12.34 19.19 7.33
C ASN A 280 -11.44 19.68 6.18
N LYS A 281 -10.14 19.37 6.23
CA LYS A 281 -9.17 19.75 5.18
C LYS A 281 -9.49 19.06 3.85
N THR A 282 -9.86 17.79 3.87
CA THR A 282 -10.27 17.04 2.68
C THR A 282 -11.69 17.38 2.23
N LYS A 283 -12.40 18.25 2.98
CA LYS A 283 -13.82 18.59 2.76
C LYS A 283 -14.68 17.34 2.62
N PHE A 284 -14.31 16.29 3.35
CA PHE A 284 -14.98 15.02 3.25
C PHE A 284 -16.44 15.19 3.69
N SER A 285 -17.35 14.79 2.80
CA SER A 285 -18.74 14.58 3.14
C SER A 285 -19.06 13.13 2.82
N TRP A 286 -19.78 12.48 3.73
CA TRP A 286 -20.20 11.12 3.48
C TRP A 286 -21.13 11.12 2.26
N PRO A 287 -20.80 10.40 1.18
CA PRO A 287 -21.76 10.22 0.10
C PRO A 287 -22.95 9.49 0.72
N TYR A 288 -24.17 9.96 0.47
CA TYR A 288 -25.47 9.53 1.05
C TYR A 288 -25.90 10.28 2.32
#